data_AF-A0A7X0KXI8-F1
#
_entry.id   AF-A0A7X0KXI8-F1
#
_cell.length_a   1.000
_cell.length_b   1.000
_cell.length_c   1.000
_cell.angle_alpha   90.00
_cell.angle_beta   90.00
_cell.angle_gamma   90.00
#
_symmetry.space_group_name_H-M   'P 1'
#
loop_
_entity.id
_entity.type
_entity.pdbx_description
1 polymer ?
#
loop_
_entity_poly.entity_id
_entity_poly.type
_entity_poly.pdbx_seq_one_letter_code
_entity_poly.pdbx_strand_id
1 'polypeptide(L)'
;MRRSGGALSAVIAAGIVLTLAADVTVLARDRTAGGPRRPGNLVSVPEAPRTPSVAPLTRRYTPHLLVAGTSSLPPQAVERAKGLKGVAGVAVVDAARARVGGRRMGLLGVDPSGFRAFAPEPTAGSDQLWQTVASGGLAVSFEQGRDGALPLGAVVPAGRSADPARIRVGAYASMGIGDVDAVVSRAQARALGLPEGNGLVISAPKADTAALARRLRKILPRGTKVAALAAPKTTGRAPRKSPPRVTGRPDGASGDRSPITGNAMTPTMRTALLEIAGMFGPFPVIGCHRSTGDPQDHGDGRACDFMESTGGRAPSAGAQRHGDQVARYAVANARRLGISYVIWKQHIWNVRGGGWRPMEDRGSITQNHYDHVHISVLR
;
A
#
# COMPACT_ATOMS: atom_id res chain seq x y z
N MET A 1 -56.47 26.28 64.25
CA MET A 1 -57.33 25.09 64.06
C MET A 1 -58.22 25.28 62.84
N ARG A 2 -58.03 24.51 61.77
CA ARG A 2 -59.10 23.96 60.88
C ARG A 2 -58.49 23.24 59.66
N ARG A 3 -58.66 21.91 59.70
CA ARG A 3 -59.02 20.93 58.66
C ARG A 3 -58.56 21.11 57.20
N SER A 4 -58.03 20.02 56.64
CA SER A 4 -58.62 19.10 55.62
C SER A 4 -57.48 18.35 54.91
N GLY A 5 -57.52 17.09 54.47
CA GLY A 5 -58.52 16.03 54.32
C GLY A 5 -57.77 14.80 53.73
N GLY A 6 -58.31 13.59 53.90
CA GLY A 6 -57.63 12.33 53.55
C GLY A 6 -57.82 11.86 52.10
N ALA A 7 -57.10 10.79 51.72
CA ALA A 7 -57.36 9.96 50.55
C ALA A 7 -56.84 8.52 50.77
N LEU A 8 -57.70 7.55 50.43
CA LEU A 8 -57.43 6.11 50.39
C LEU A 8 -56.83 5.68 49.04
N SER A 9 -55.97 4.66 49.11
CA SER A 9 -55.93 3.37 48.37
C SER A 9 -56.66 3.27 47.00
N ALA A 10 -56.27 2.48 45.98
CA ALA A 10 -55.52 1.23 45.94
C ALA A 10 -55.40 0.73 44.46
N VAL A 11 -54.51 -0.26 44.22
CA VAL A 11 -54.74 -1.51 43.45
C VAL A 11 -54.47 -1.60 41.91
N ILE A 12 -53.44 -2.41 41.62
CA ILE A 12 -53.30 -3.62 40.76
C ILE A 12 -53.23 -3.54 39.21
N ALA A 13 -52.25 -4.33 38.74
CA ALA A 13 -51.79 -4.75 37.41
C ALA A 13 -52.79 -5.42 36.46
N ALA A 14 -52.46 -5.42 35.16
CA ALA A 14 -52.34 -6.63 34.30
C ALA A 14 -51.90 -6.23 32.88
N GLY A 15 -51.10 -7.07 32.22
CA GLY A 15 -50.62 -6.87 30.84
C GLY A 15 -51.51 -7.51 29.78
N ILE A 16 -51.19 -7.26 28.50
CA ILE A 16 -51.63 -8.00 27.31
C ILE A 16 -50.51 -7.94 26.24
N VAL A 17 -50.27 -9.09 25.59
CA VAL A 17 -49.45 -9.26 24.38
C VAL A 17 -50.31 -9.00 23.13
N LEU A 18 -49.77 -8.32 22.11
CA LEU A 18 -50.28 -8.41 20.74
C LEU A 18 -49.16 -8.18 19.70
N THR A 19 -49.05 -9.09 18.74
CA THR A 19 -48.19 -9.05 17.54
C THR A 19 -48.82 -8.24 16.42
N LEU A 20 -48.03 -7.48 15.63
CA LEU A 20 -48.16 -7.31 14.17
C LEU A 20 -47.03 -6.45 13.59
N ALA A 21 -46.51 -6.86 12.43
CA ALA A 21 -45.43 -6.25 11.66
C ALA A 21 -45.91 -5.11 10.74
N ALA A 22 -45.05 -4.13 10.45
CA ALA A 22 -44.85 -3.51 9.13
C ALA A 22 -43.80 -2.37 9.19
N ASP A 23 -43.06 -2.22 8.09
CA ASP A 23 -41.97 -1.29 7.81
C ASP A 23 -42.22 0.18 8.16
N VAL A 24 -41.18 0.86 8.70
CA VAL A 24 -41.08 2.33 8.65
C VAL A 24 -39.67 2.75 8.25
N THR A 25 -39.61 3.39 7.08
CA THR A 25 -38.45 3.95 6.41
C THR A 25 -37.86 5.14 7.19
N VAL A 26 -36.52 5.17 7.24
CA VAL A 26 -35.71 6.22 7.87
C VAL A 26 -35.74 7.52 7.03
N LEU A 27 -36.04 8.64 7.69
CA LEU A 27 -35.67 9.98 7.23
C LEU A 27 -35.09 10.77 8.41
N ALA A 28 -33.79 10.59 8.67
CA ALA A 28 -33.02 11.52 9.48
C ALA A 28 -32.23 12.45 8.55
N ARG A 29 -32.77 13.65 8.35
CA ARG A 29 -32.02 14.81 7.86
C ARG A 29 -31.09 15.26 8.97
N ASP A 30 -29.80 15.03 8.83
CA ASP A 30 -28.82 15.64 9.72
C ASP A 30 -28.25 16.90 9.06
N ARG A 31 -28.57 18.05 9.66
CA ARG A 31 -27.99 19.35 9.33
C ARG A 31 -26.58 19.37 9.90
N THR A 32 -25.58 19.16 9.06
CA THR A 32 -24.18 19.34 9.45
C THR A 32 -23.89 20.81 9.70
N ALA A 33 -23.73 21.17 10.98
CA ALA A 33 -23.03 22.37 11.41
C ALA A 33 -21.56 22.30 10.96
N GLY A 34 -21.04 23.42 10.45
CA GLY A 34 -19.69 23.51 9.89
C GLY A 34 -18.58 23.35 10.93
N GLY A 35 -17.80 22.29 10.80
CA GLY A 35 -16.46 22.17 11.36
C GLY A 35 -15.39 22.67 10.38
N PRO A 36 -14.18 23.03 10.86
CA PRO A 36 -13.12 23.61 10.02
C PRO A 36 -12.71 22.65 8.89
N ARG A 37 -12.58 23.22 7.68
CA ARG A 37 -12.25 22.53 6.43
C ARG A 37 -10.91 21.78 6.56
N ARG A 38 -10.95 20.46 6.69
CA ARG A 38 -9.77 19.60 6.45
C ARG A 38 -9.34 19.80 4.98
N PRO A 39 -8.04 20.05 4.68
CA PRO A 39 -7.58 20.03 3.30
C PRO A 39 -7.84 18.62 2.73
N GLY A 40 -8.59 18.54 1.63
CA GLY A 40 -9.19 17.31 1.10
C GLY A 40 -8.24 16.22 0.58
N ASN A 41 -6.95 16.24 0.96
CA ASN A 41 -5.89 15.41 0.38
C ASN A 41 -5.10 14.57 1.40
N LEU A 42 -5.48 14.52 2.68
CA LEU A 42 -4.79 13.70 3.68
C LEU A 42 -5.24 12.22 3.65
N VAL A 43 -4.30 11.32 3.86
CA VAL A 43 -4.44 9.86 3.89
C VAL A 43 -3.83 9.28 5.17
N SER A 44 -4.21 8.07 5.54
CA SER A 44 -3.73 7.39 6.76
C SER A 44 -3.02 6.07 6.44
N VAL A 45 -2.16 5.60 7.34
CA VAL A 45 -1.67 4.22 7.36
C VAL A 45 -2.72 3.33 8.02
N PRO A 46 -3.17 2.22 7.41
CA PRO A 46 -4.14 1.33 8.05
C PRO A 46 -3.58 0.73 9.34
N GLU A 47 -4.26 0.96 10.46
CA GLU A 47 -4.02 0.25 11.73
C GLU A 47 -4.88 -1.03 11.71
N ALA A 48 -4.28 -2.20 11.97
CA ALA A 48 -4.95 -3.50 11.84
C ALA A 48 -5.25 -4.09 13.23
N PRO A 49 -6.32 -4.90 13.43
CA PRO A 49 -6.49 -6.13 12.65
C PRO A 49 -7.89 -6.28 12.03
N ARG A 50 -7.90 -6.57 10.73
CA ARG A 50 -8.84 -7.54 10.16
C ARG A 50 -7.98 -8.68 9.62
N THR A 51 -8.48 -9.91 9.69
CA THR A 51 -7.86 -11.11 9.12
C THR A 51 -7.14 -10.80 7.79
N PRO A 52 -6.02 -11.49 7.46
CA PRO A 52 -5.34 -11.21 6.20
C PRO A 52 -6.32 -11.42 5.04
N SER A 53 -6.75 -10.33 4.40
CA SER A 53 -7.48 -10.42 3.11
C SER A 53 -6.61 -11.07 2.02
N VAL A 54 -5.31 -11.22 2.28
CA VAL A 54 -4.33 -11.87 1.43
C VAL A 54 -3.60 -12.92 2.25
N ALA A 55 -3.58 -14.16 1.76
CA ALA A 55 -2.87 -15.25 2.43
C ALA A 55 -1.35 -14.99 2.50
N PRO A 56 -0.66 -15.47 3.55
CA PRO A 56 0.79 -15.42 3.62
C PRO A 56 1.47 -16.12 2.45
N LEU A 57 2.67 -15.65 2.07
CA LEU A 57 3.49 -16.30 1.04
C LEU A 57 4.03 -17.63 1.59
N THR A 58 3.64 -18.75 0.97
CA THR A 58 4.12 -20.09 1.37
C THR A 58 5.21 -20.63 0.44
N ARG A 59 5.19 -20.25 -0.84
CA ARG A 59 6.16 -20.68 -1.85
C ARG A 59 6.29 -19.66 -2.96
N ARG A 60 7.40 -19.74 -3.71
CA ARG A 60 7.63 -18.91 -4.90
C ARG A 60 7.68 -19.74 -6.18
N TYR A 61 7.31 -19.09 -7.27
CA TYR A 61 7.36 -19.58 -8.62
C TYR A 61 8.12 -18.61 -9.50
N THR A 62 8.84 -19.15 -10.48
CA THR A 62 9.40 -18.35 -11.56
C THR A 62 8.44 -18.40 -12.75
N PRO A 63 7.89 -17.27 -13.22
CA PRO A 63 7.01 -17.28 -14.38
C PRO A 63 7.83 -17.51 -15.66
N HIS A 64 7.36 -18.41 -16.53
CA HIS A 64 8.05 -18.79 -17.78
C HIS A 64 7.18 -18.55 -19.03
N LEU A 65 5.86 -18.63 -18.89
CA LEU A 65 4.93 -18.39 -20.00
C LEU A 65 3.79 -17.49 -19.54
N LEU A 66 3.40 -16.57 -20.42
CA LEU A 66 2.16 -15.80 -20.33
C LEU A 66 1.23 -16.25 -21.45
N VAL A 67 0.02 -16.62 -21.06
CA VAL A 67 -1.08 -16.98 -21.95
C VAL A 67 -2.11 -15.87 -21.88
N ALA A 68 -2.62 -15.42 -23.03
CA ALA A 68 -3.68 -14.41 -23.10
C ALA A 68 -4.58 -14.65 -24.31
N GLY A 69 -5.88 -14.80 -24.06
CA GLY A 69 -6.94 -14.84 -25.06
C GLY A 69 -7.81 -13.58 -25.03
N THR A 70 -8.81 -13.50 -25.91
CA THR A 70 -9.80 -12.41 -25.93
C THR A 70 -11.07 -12.74 -25.12
N SER A 71 -11.24 -14.00 -24.74
CA SER A 71 -12.37 -14.53 -23.98
C SER A 71 -11.87 -15.44 -22.85
N SER A 72 -12.75 -15.76 -21.91
CA SER A 72 -12.47 -16.69 -20.82
C SER A 72 -11.93 -18.02 -21.33
N LEU A 73 -10.91 -18.54 -20.63
CA LEU A 73 -10.38 -19.87 -20.91
C LEU A 73 -11.34 -20.93 -20.35
N PRO A 74 -11.68 -21.99 -21.12
CA PRO A 74 -12.50 -23.07 -20.62
C PRO A 74 -11.86 -23.72 -19.37
N PRO A 75 -12.63 -24.00 -18.30
CA PRO A 75 -12.08 -24.60 -17.07
C PRO A 75 -11.30 -25.90 -17.34
N GLN A 76 -11.80 -26.75 -18.24
CA GLN A 76 -11.12 -27.97 -18.66
C GLN A 76 -9.75 -27.70 -19.31
N ALA A 77 -9.62 -26.62 -20.09
CA ALA A 77 -8.33 -26.24 -20.69
C ALA A 77 -7.34 -25.78 -19.61
N VAL A 78 -7.82 -25.06 -18.58
CA VAL A 78 -7.00 -24.63 -17.44
C VAL A 78 -6.51 -25.84 -16.64
N GLU A 79 -7.38 -26.81 -16.33
CA GLU A 79 -7.00 -28.03 -15.61
C GLU A 79 -6.02 -28.89 -16.42
N ARG A 80 -6.25 -29.04 -17.72
CA ARG A 80 -5.29 -29.71 -18.61
C ARG A 80 -3.95 -29.00 -18.64
N ALA A 81 -3.91 -27.67 -18.62
CA ALA A 81 -2.67 -26.90 -18.58
C ALA A 81 -1.90 -27.13 -17.27
N LYS A 82 -2.60 -27.18 -16.12
CA LYS A 82 -2.00 -27.52 -14.81
C LYS A 82 -1.39 -28.91 -14.80
N GLY A 83 -2.00 -29.88 -15.49
CA GLY A 83 -1.52 -31.27 -15.57
C GLY A 83 -0.40 -31.54 -16.57
N LEU A 84 0.05 -30.54 -17.36
CA LEU A 84 1.11 -30.75 -18.34
C LEU A 84 2.46 -31.04 -17.67
N LYS A 85 3.15 -32.10 -18.14
CA LYS A 85 4.49 -32.46 -17.67
C LYS A 85 5.44 -31.27 -17.71
N GLY A 86 5.98 -30.92 -16.54
CA GLY A 86 6.95 -29.83 -16.33
C GLY A 86 6.34 -28.53 -15.79
N VAL A 87 5.01 -28.41 -15.75
CA VAL A 87 4.32 -27.29 -15.09
C VAL A 87 4.40 -27.46 -13.58
N ALA A 88 4.92 -26.44 -12.89
CA ALA A 88 5.05 -26.40 -11.44
C ALA A 88 3.99 -25.52 -10.77
N GLY A 89 3.45 -24.53 -11.49
CA GLY A 89 2.41 -23.64 -10.97
C GLY A 89 1.70 -22.89 -12.09
N VAL A 90 0.40 -22.64 -11.90
CA VAL A 90 -0.44 -21.86 -12.81
C VAL A 90 -1.24 -20.86 -11.99
N ALA A 91 -1.21 -19.59 -12.38
CA ALA A 91 -2.13 -18.57 -11.91
C ALA A 91 -3.08 -18.17 -13.04
N VAL A 92 -4.38 -18.21 -12.77
CA VAL A 92 -5.41 -17.69 -13.69
C VAL A 92 -5.51 -16.17 -13.48
N VAL A 93 -5.48 -15.42 -14.57
CA VAL A 93 -5.46 -13.95 -14.56
C VAL A 93 -6.46 -13.37 -15.55
N ASP A 94 -6.86 -12.12 -15.30
CA ASP A 94 -7.55 -11.27 -16.27
C ASP A 94 -6.49 -10.46 -17.01
N ALA A 95 -6.25 -10.72 -18.29
CA ALA A 95 -5.18 -10.09 -19.04
C ALA A 95 -5.74 -9.17 -20.12
N ALA A 96 -5.36 -7.90 -20.11
CA ALA A 96 -5.69 -6.98 -21.20
C ALA A 96 -4.62 -5.90 -21.38
N ARG A 97 -4.62 -5.28 -22.56
CA ARG A 97 -4.02 -3.95 -22.70
C ARG A 97 -5.09 -2.90 -22.38
N ALA A 98 -4.94 -2.23 -21.25
CA ALA A 98 -5.87 -1.19 -20.79
C ALA A 98 -5.22 0.19 -20.93
N ARG A 99 -6.04 1.25 -21.02
CA ARG A 99 -5.54 2.60 -20.75
C ARG A 99 -5.52 2.83 -19.24
N VAL A 100 -4.44 3.41 -18.73
CA VAL A 100 -4.28 3.80 -17.32
C VAL A 100 -3.54 5.13 -17.31
N GLY A 101 -4.15 6.18 -16.74
CA GLY A 101 -3.59 7.53 -16.75
C GLY A 101 -3.20 8.01 -18.16
N GLY A 102 -4.02 7.69 -19.16
CA GLY A 102 -3.75 8.02 -20.57
C GLY A 102 -2.80 7.07 -21.30
N ARG A 103 -2.05 6.22 -20.60
CA ARG A 103 -1.05 5.31 -21.18
C ARG A 103 -1.64 3.94 -21.48
N ARG A 104 -1.26 3.32 -22.59
CA ARG A 104 -1.61 1.91 -22.87
C ARG A 104 -0.63 1.00 -22.13
N MET A 105 -1.15 0.12 -21.29
CA MET A 105 -0.38 -0.70 -20.36
C MET A 105 -0.90 -2.14 -20.37
N GLY A 106 -0.01 -3.10 -20.24
CA GLY A 106 -0.37 -4.48 -19.91
C GLY A 106 -0.86 -4.54 -18.47
N LEU A 107 -2.15 -4.81 -18.29
CA LEU A 107 -2.81 -4.87 -16.99
C LEU A 107 -3.24 -6.30 -16.69
N LEU A 108 -2.87 -6.80 -15.51
CA LEU A 108 -3.35 -8.07 -14.99
C LEU A 108 -4.31 -7.88 -13.81
N GLY A 109 -5.48 -8.50 -13.88
CA GLY A 109 -6.34 -8.79 -12.74
C GLY A 109 -5.96 -10.11 -12.11
N VAL A 110 -5.60 -10.10 -10.84
CA VAL A 110 -5.03 -11.27 -10.15
C VAL A 110 -5.72 -11.57 -8.83
N ASP A 111 -5.66 -12.83 -8.40
CA ASP A 111 -5.88 -13.17 -7.00
C ASP A 111 -4.60 -12.84 -6.20
N PRO A 112 -4.61 -11.84 -5.30
CA PRO A 112 -3.40 -11.42 -4.59
C PRO A 112 -2.75 -12.55 -3.78
N SER A 113 -3.56 -13.45 -3.20
CA SER A 113 -3.09 -14.53 -2.35
C SER A 113 -2.28 -15.57 -3.12
N GLY A 114 -2.77 -16.01 -4.28
CA GLY A 114 -2.06 -16.97 -5.13
C GLY A 114 -1.01 -16.32 -6.02
N PHE A 115 -1.30 -15.15 -6.59
CA PHE A 115 -0.44 -14.52 -7.60
C PHE A 115 0.85 -13.96 -7.02
N ARG A 116 0.88 -13.56 -5.74
CA ARG A 116 2.10 -13.08 -5.07
C ARG A 116 3.28 -14.03 -5.19
N ALA A 117 3.01 -15.33 -5.28
CA ALA A 117 4.03 -16.36 -5.47
C ALA A 117 4.79 -16.24 -6.80
N PHE A 118 4.22 -15.61 -7.82
CA PHE A 118 4.83 -15.45 -9.15
C PHE A 118 5.62 -14.15 -9.31
N ALA A 119 5.57 -13.26 -8.31
CA ALA A 119 6.32 -12.01 -8.33
C ALA A 119 7.78 -12.21 -7.86
N PRO A 120 8.70 -11.28 -8.20
CA PRO A 120 10.04 -11.22 -7.63
C PRO A 120 10.03 -11.15 -6.10
N GLU A 121 11.07 -11.66 -5.44
CA GLU A 121 11.17 -11.78 -3.97
C GLU A 121 10.70 -10.56 -3.18
N PRO A 122 11.18 -9.33 -3.47
CA PRO A 122 10.80 -8.17 -2.67
C PRO A 122 9.31 -7.83 -2.81
N THR A 123 8.74 -8.10 -3.99
CA THR A 123 7.33 -7.87 -4.28
C THR A 123 6.47 -9.00 -3.71
N ALA A 124 6.89 -10.26 -3.86
CA ALA A 124 6.21 -11.43 -3.32
C ALA A 124 6.05 -11.38 -1.79
N GLY A 125 7.09 -10.91 -1.08
CA GLY A 125 7.11 -10.80 0.38
C GLY A 125 6.36 -9.59 0.96
N SER A 126 5.95 -8.62 0.14
CA SER A 126 5.32 -7.39 0.63
C SER A 126 3.82 -7.58 0.89
N ASP A 127 3.46 -7.91 2.13
CA ASP A 127 2.04 -8.04 2.52
C ASP A 127 1.26 -6.75 2.26
N GLN A 128 1.86 -5.60 2.58
CA GLN A 128 1.22 -4.30 2.37
C GLN A 128 0.87 -4.04 0.90
N LEU A 129 1.75 -4.40 -0.04
CA LEU A 129 1.49 -4.25 -1.46
C LEU A 129 0.30 -5.12 -1.88
N TRP A 130 0.28 -6.39 -1.48
CA TRP A 130 -0.80 -7.28 -1.88
C TRP A 130 -2.13 -6.91 -1.21
N GLN A 131 -2.11 -6.39 0.02
CA GLN A 131 -3.28 -5.81 0.66
C GLN A 131 -3.79 -4.56 -0.09
N THR A 132 -2.88 -3.76 -0.64
CA THR A 132 -3.24 -2.62 -1.49
C THR A 132 -3.94 -3.09 -2.77
N VAL A 133 -3.42 -4.13 -3.42
CA VAL A 133 -4.06 -4.74 -4.61
C VAL A 133 -5.42 -5.35 -4.24
N ALA A 134 -5.50 -6.09 -3.13
CA ALA A 134 -6.73 -6.73 -2.65
C ALA A 134 -7.84 -5.71 -2.36
N SER A 135 -7.49 -4.56 -1.81
CA SER A 135 -8.41 -3.46 -1.52
C SER A 135 -8.78 -2.60 -2.73
N GLY A 136 -8.41 -3.00 -3.95
CA GLY A 136 -8.78 -2.33 -5.20
C GLY A 136 -7.77 -1.29 -5.69
N GLY A 137 -6.61 -1.18 -5.03
CA GLY A 137 -5.51 -0.33 -5.48
C GLY A 137 -4.80 -0.89 -6.71
N LEU A 138 -4.29 0.02 -7.54
CA LEU A 138 -3.42 -0.30 -8.68
C LEU A 138 -1.96 -0.37 -8.21
N ALA A 139 -1.30 -1.51 -8.45
CA ALA A 139 0.15 -1.63 -8.35
C ALA A 139 0.77 -1.42 -9.74
N VAL A 140 1.63 -0.42 -9.88
CA VAL A 140 2.27 -0.04 -11.17
C VAL A 140 3.74 -0.41 -11.14
N SER A 141 4.33 -0.78 -12.29
CA SER A 141 5.77 -1.03 -12.36
C SER A 141 6.59 0.22 -12.01
N PHE A 142 7.75 0.03 -11.36
CA PHE A 142 8.64 1.14 -11.01
C PHE A 142 9.10 1.95 -12.23
N GLU A 143 9.23 1.31 -13.39
CA GLU A 143 9.60 1.97 -14.65
C GLU A 143 8.51 2.95 -15.10
N GLN A 144 7.24 2.55 -14.96
CA GLN A 144 6.09 3.35 -15.38
C GLN A 144 5.70 4.42 -14.34
N GLY A 145 6.17 4.30 -13.10
CA GLY A 145 6.02 5.34 -12.06
C GLY A 145 7.10 6.42 -12.09
N ARG A 146 8.27 6.15 -12.69
CA ARG A 146 9.46 7.01 -12.64
C ARG A 146 9.36 8.32 -13.41
N ASP A 147 8.50 8.40 -14.41
CA ASP A 147 8.30 9.61 -15.21
C ASP A 147 7.30 10.60 -14.58
N GLY A 148 6.73 10.25 -13.42
CA GLY A 148 5.78 11.09 -12.70
C GLY A 148 4.35 11.08 -13.25
N ALA A 149 4.08 10.32 -14.32
CA ALA A 149 2.74 10.28 -14.94
C ALA A 149 1.70 9.53 -14.10
N LEU A 150 2.14 8.62 -13.23
CA LEU A 150 1.29 7.82 -12.34
C LEU A 150 1.77 7.94 -10.88
N PRO A 151 1.62 9.11 -10.22
CA PRO A 151 2.10 9.30 -8.85
C PRO A 151 1.36 8.39 -7.86
N LEU A 152 2.05 7.89 -6.84
CA LEU A 152 1.40 7.19 -5.73
C LEU A 152 0.33 8.06 -5.07
N GLY A 153 -0.82 7.46 -4.76
CA GLY A 153 -1.99 8.14 -4.22
C GLY A 153 -2.87 8.83 -5.27
N ALA A 154 -2.36 9.06 -6.48
CA ALA A 154 -3.15 9.66 -7.54
C ALA A 154 -4.33 8.76 -7.93
N VAL A 155 -5.46 9.39 -8.22
CA VAL A 155 -6.61 8.71 -8.83
C VAL A 155 -6.59 8.99 -10.32
N VAL A 156 -6.45 7.94 -11.12
CA VAL A 156 -6.27 8.03 -12.56
C VAL A 156 -7.42 7.32 -13.29
N PRO A 157 -7.78 7.77 -14.51
CA PRO A 157 -8.70 7.03 -15.35
C PRO A 157 -8.05 5.70 -15.79
N ALA A 158 -8.80 4.61 -15.75
CA ALA A 158 -8.37 3.29 -16.18
C ALA A 158 -9.49 2.48 -16.85
N GLY A 159 -9.13 1.57 -17.73
CA GLY A 159 -10.07 0.67 -18.41
C GLY A 159 -10.37 1.09 -19.86
N ARG A 160 -11.64 1.02 -20.26
CA ARG A 160 -12.09 1.31 -21.63
C ARG A 160 -12.08 2.82 -21.90
N SER A 161 -11.78 3.22 -23.14
CA SER A 161 -11.67 4.65 -23.50
C SER A 161 -13.02 5.37 -23.55
N ALA A 162 -14.12 4.65 -23.78
CA ALA A 162 -15.46 5.23 -23.83
C ALA A 162 -16.03 5.57 -22.45
N ASP A 163 -15.67 4.80 -21.42
CA ASP A 163 -16.10 5.00 -20.03
C ASP A 163 -15.00 4.53 -19.07
N PRO A 164 -14.00 5.39 -18.76
CA PRO A 164 -12.89 5.01 -17.92
C PRO A 164 -13.27 5.10 -16.43
N ALA A 165 -13.15 3.98 -15.72
CA ALA A 165 -13.30 3.99 -14.27
C ALA A 165 -12.12 4.71 -13.59
N ARG A 166 -12.32 5.14 -12.35
CA ARG A 166 -11.31 5.84 -11.55
C ARG A 166 -10.62 4.86 -10.61
N ILE A 167 -9.30 4.75 -10.69
CA ILE A 167 -8.51 3.87 -9.83
C ILE A 167 -7.37 4.61 -9.14
N ARG A 168 -7.10 4.27 -7.89
CA ARG A 168 -5.99 4.83 -7.11
C ARG A 168 -4.71 4.07 -7.40
N VAL A 169 -3.64 4.77 -7.76
CA VAL A 169 -2.27 4.24 -7.78
C VAL A 169 -1.84 4.01 -6.34
N GLY A 170 -1.84 2.75 -5.91
CA GLY A 170 -1.65 2.39 -4.50
C GLY A 170 -0.24 1.94 -4.16
N ALA A 171 0.49 1.37 -5.13
CA ALA A 171 1.84 0.84 -4.91
C ALA A 171 2.67 0.89 -6.20
N TYR A 172 4.00 0.91 -6.03
CA TYR A 172 4.94 0.59 -7.11
C TYR A 172 5.60 -0.76 -6.87
N ALA A 173 5.72 -1.54 -7.93
CA ALA A 173 6.11 -2.93 -7.81
C ALA A 173 6.64 -3.53 -9.11
N SER A 174 7.80 -4.18 -9.06
CA SER A 174 8.30 -4.95 -10.20
C SER A 174 7.59 -6.29 -10.25
N MET A 175 6.79 -6.54 -11.30
CA MET A 175 6.07 -7.80 -11.46
C MET A 175 6.93 -8.95 -11.98
N GLY A 176 8.13 -8.67 -12.50
CA GLY A 176 9.04 -9.70 -13.02
C GLY A 176 8.50 -10.47 -14.23
N ILE A 177 7.41 -9.98 -14.83
CA ILE A 177 6.76 -10.54 -16.01
C ILE A 177 6.86 -9.49 -17.10
N GLY A 178 7.55 -9.82 -18.20
CA GLY A 178 7.67 -8.93 -19.36
C GLY A 178 6.29 -8.56 -19.91
N ASP A 179 6.13 -7.30 -20.31
CA ASP A 179 4.89 -6.70 -20.83
C ASP A 179 3.72 -6.60 -19.82
N VAL A 180 3.97 -6.80 -18.52
CA VAL A 180 3.01 -6.50 -17.45
C VAL A 180 3.44 -5.24 -16.71
N ASP A 181 2.71 -4.17 -16.94
CA ASP A 181 3.02 -2.84 -16.44
C ASP A 181 2.25 -2.51 -15.16
N ALA A 182 1.13 -3.18 -14.91
CA ALA A 182 0.31 -2.96 -13.74
C ALA A 182 -0.51 -4.19 -13.33
N VAL A 183 -0.86 -4.23 -12.04
CA VAL A 183 -1.65 -5.30 -11.42
C VAL A 183 -2.75 -4.72 -10.53
N VAL A 184 -3.93 -5.33 -10.60
CA VAL A 184 -5.11 -5.05 -9.76
C VAL A 184 -5.72 -6.36 -9.28
N SER A 185 -6.66 -6.32 -8.34
CA SER A 185 -7.45 -7.51 -8.00
C SER A 185 -8.36 -7.93 -9.15
N ARG A 186 -8.74 -9.22 -9.21
CA ARG A 186 -9.76 -9.74 -10.13
C ARG A 186 -11.08 -8.94 -10.08
N ALA A 187 -11.51 -8.55 -8.88
CA ALA A 187 -12.71 -7.73 -8.69
C ALA A 187 -12.57 -6.36 -9.36
N GLN A 188 -11.43 -5.71 -9.17
CA GLN A 188 -11.15 -4.43 -9.79
C GLN A 188 -10.96 -4.55 -11.32
N ALA A 189 -10.36 -5.64 -11.81
CA ALA A 189 -10.23 -5.89 -13.25
C ALA A 189 -11.59 -6.01 -13.95
N ARG A 190 -12.55 -6.72 -13.33
CA ARG A 190 -13.95 -6.78 -13.81
C ARG A 190 -14.58 -5.39 -13.86
N ALA A 191 -14.42 -4.58 -12.81
CA ALA A 191 -14.93 -3.21 -12.79
C ALA A 191 -14.29 -2.32 -13.87
N LEU A 192 -13.07 -2.63 -14.30
CA LEU A 192 -12.38 -1.96 -15.42
C LEU A 192 -12.75 -2.53 -16.80
N GLY A 193 -13.64 -3.53 -16.84
CA GLY A 193 -14.13 -4.16 -18.06
C GLY A 193 -13.15 -5.13 -18.72
N LEU A 194 -12.20 -5.68 -17.96
CA LEU A 194 -11.29 -6.72 -18.43
C LEU A 194 -12.03 -8.06 -18.59
N PRO A 195 -11.68 -8.87 -19.61
CA PRO A 195 -12.22 -10.21 -19.77
C PRO A 195 -11.81 -11.11 -18.61
N GLU A 196 -12.75 -11.92 -18.13
CA GLU A 196 -12.52 -12.77 -16.97
C GLU A 196 -11.79 -14.06 -17.34
N GLY A 197 -10.71 -14.38 -16.62
CA GLY A 197 -10.02 -15.67 -16.69
C GLY A 197 -9.50 -16.01 -18.09
N ASN A 198 -9.18 -14.99 -18.88
CA ASN A 198 -8.73 -15.14 -20.26
C ASN A 198 -7.21 -15.38 -20.37
N GLY A 199 -6.47 -15.36 -19.26
CA GLY A 199 -5.03 -15.55 -19.26
C GLY A 199 -4.51 -16.49 -18.18
N LEU A 200 -3.28 -16.97 -18.39
CA LEU A 200 -2.53 -17.79 -17.44
C LEU A 200 -1.11 -17.24 -17.30
N VAL A 201 -0.60 -17.22 -16.07
CA VAL A 201 0.85 -17.13 -15.81
C VAL A 201 1.31 -18.51 -15.36
N ILE A 202 2.28 -19.07 -16.08
CA ILE A 202 2.71 -20.47 -15.90
C ILE A 202 4.17 -20.52 -15.50
N SER A 203 4.46 -21.23 -14.41
CA SER A 203 5.80 -21.62 -13.98
C SER A 203 6.09 -23.04 -14.42
N ALA A 204 7.17 -23.24 -15.16
CA ALA A 204 7.58 -24.54 -15.66
C ALA A 204 9.12 -24.67 -15.73
N PRO A 205 9.82 -24.64 -14.58
CA PRO A 205 11.29 -24.49 -14.51
C PRO A 205 12.06 -25.66 -15.13
N LYS A 206 11.43 -26.83 -15.26
CA LYS A 206 12.05 -28.05 -15.82
C LYS A 206 11.58 -28.35 -17.25
N ALA A 207 10.76 -27.47 -17.84
CA ALA A 207 10.19 -27.69 -19.17
C ALA A 207 10.94 -26.88 -20.23
N ASP A 208 11.12 -27.47 -21.41
CA ASP A 208 11.32 -26.71 -22.64
C ASP A 208 10.06 -25.84 -22.88
N THR A 209 10.23 -24.52 -22.80
CA THR A 209 9.15 -23.54 -22.92
C THR A 209 8.53 -23.51 -24.32
N ALA A 210 9.31 -23.77 -25.38
CA ALA A 210 8.81 -23.85 -26.74
C ALA A 210 7.97 -25.12 -26.95
N ALA A 211 8.44 -26.26 -26.44
CA ALA A 211 7.68 -27.51 -26.45
C ALA A 211 6.42 -27.44 -25.60
N LEU A 212 6.48 -26.80 -24.44
CA LEU A 212 5.31 -26.55 -23.59
C LEU A 212 4.32 -25.61 -24.28
N ALA A 213 4.78 -24.53 -24.92
CA ALA A 213 3.93 -23.63 -25.69
C ALA A 213 3.18 -24.35 -26.83
N ARG A 214 3.85 -25.27 -27.55
CA ARG A 214 3.18 -26.11 -28.59
C ARG A 214 2.09 -26.99 -27.99
N ARG A 215 2.33 -27.61 -26.82
CA ARG A 215 1.33 -28.43 -26.12
C ARG A 215 0.15 -27.58 -25.63
N LEU A 216 0.42 -26.39 -25.08
CA LEU A 216 -0.61 -25.43 -24.67
C LEU A 216 -1.51 -25.01 -25.84
N ARG A 217 -0.93 -24.71 -27.01
CA ARG A 217 -1.73 -24.34 -28.21
C ARG A 217 -2.68 -25.43 -28.69
N LYS A 218 -2.43 -26.71 -28.37
CA LYS A 218 -3.35 -27.82 -28.70
C LYS A 218 -4.56 -27.92 -27.76
N ILE A 219 -4.48 -27.32 -26.58
CA ILE A 219 -5.55 -27.42 -25.56
C ILE A 219 -6.29 -26.11 -25.33
N LEU A 220 -5.69 -24.98 -25.72
CA LEU A 220 -6.27 -23.64 -25.57
C LEU A 220 -7.18 -23.30 -26.78
N PRO A 221 -8.18 -22.42 -26.59
CA PRO A 221 -9.02 -21.93 -27.67
C PRO A 221 -8.20 -21.28 -28.79
N ARG A 222 -8.71 -21.36 -30.04
CA ARG A 222 -8.13 -20.64 -31.19
C ARG A 222 -8.03 -19.14 -30.89
N GLY A 223 -6.95 -18.51 -31.34
CA GLY A 223 -6.67 -17.09 -31.08
C GLY A 223 -5.98 -16.80 -29.74
N THR A 224 -5.85 -17.79 -28.85
CA THR A 224 -5.08 -17.62 -27.61
C THR A 224 -3.59 -17.50 -27.91
N LYS A 225 -2.96 -16.44 -27.41
CA LYS A 225 -1.52 -16.21 -27.55
C LYS A 225 -0.79 -16.87 -26.38
N VAL A 226 0.36 -17.49 -26.69
CA VAL A 226 1.28 -18.08 -25.71
C VAL A 226 2.65 -17.48 -25.97
N ALA A 227 3.10 -16.64 -25.04
CA ALA A 227 4.39 -15.97 -25.09
C ALA A 227 5.35 -16.56 -24.04
N ALA A 228 6.57 -16.90 -24.47
CA ALA A 228 7.67 -17.15 -23.55
C ALA A 228 8.03 -15.85 -22.88
N LEU A 229 8.03 -15.86 -21.55
CA LEU A 229 8.61 -14.78 -20.79
C LEU A 229 10.11 -14.95 -20.88
N ALA A 230 10.82 -13.90 -21.27
CA ALA A 230 12.26 -13.90 -21.14
C ALA A 230 12.56 -14.23 -19.67
N ALA A 231 13.52 -15.13 -19.42
CA ALA A 231 14.10 -15.26 -18.08
C ALA A 231 14.38 -13.82 -17.61
N PRO A 232 13.98 -13.45 -16.38
CA PRO A 232 14.10 -12.08 -15.92
C PRO A 232 15.49 -11.63 -16.33
N LYS A 233 15.58 -10.62 -17.22
CA LYS A 233 16.88 -10.09 -17.60
C LYS A 233 17.52 -9.80 -16.26
N THR A 234 18.56 -10.56 -15.94
CA THR A 234 19.58 -10.09 -15.02
C THR A 234 20.18 -8.91 -15.77
N THR A 235 19.47 -7.78 -15.79
CA THR A 235 20.12 -6.48 -15.91
C THR A 235 21.22 -6.60 -14.89
N GLY A 236 22.46 -6.64 -15.39
CA GLY A 236 23.64 -6.98 -14.63
C GLY A 236 23.49 -6.34 -13.27
N ARG A 237 23.68 -7.16 -12.22
CA ARG A 237 23.68 -6.72 -10.84
C ARG A 237 24.63 -5.53 -10.75
N ALA A 238 24.12 -4.31 -10.98
CA ALA A 238 24.59 -3.17 -10.23
C ALA A 238 24.53 -3.69 -8.79
N PRO A 239 25.65 -3.67 -8.05
CA PRO A 239 25.71 -4.29 -6.76
C PRO A 239 24.48 -3.82 -5.99
N ARG A 240 23.56 -4.76 -5.68
CA ARG A 240 22.48 -4.51 -4.73
C ARG A 240 23.24 -3.93 -3.54
N LYS A 241 23.09 -2.64 -3.25
CA LYS A 241 23.34 -2.19 -1.90
C LYS A 241 22.41 -3.07 -1.09
N SER A 242 22.97 -3.98 -0.31
CA SER A 242 22.22 -4.64 0.76
C SER A 242 21.39 -3.55 1.45
N PRO A 243 20.15 -3.82 1.91
CA PRO A 243 19.52 -2.89 2.83
C PRO A 243 20.59 -2.52 3.86
N PRO A 244 20.84 -1.22 4.10
CA PRO A 244 21.93 -0.82 4.97
C PRO A 244 21.79 -1.64 6.24
N ARG A 245 22.86 -2.32 6.66
CA ARG A 245 22.86 -3.07 7.92
C ARG A 245 22.53 -2.06 9.01
N VAL A 246 21.27 -2.02 9.44
CA VAL A 246 20.81 -1.09 10.47
C VAL A 246 21.53 -1.49 11.75
N THR A 247 22.41 -0.61 12.22
CA THR A 247 23.13 -0.81 13.48
C THR A 247 22.51 0.05 14.58
N GLY A 248 22.36 -0.52 15.78
CA GLY A 248 21.61 0.14 16.86
C GLY A 248 20.10 -0.07 16.75
N ARG A 249 19.37 0.44 17.74
CA ARG A 249 17.91 0.36 17.85
C ARG A 249 17.41 1.61 18.58
N PRO A 250 16.25 2.19 18.20
CA PRO A 250 15.63 3.26 18.96
C PRO A 250 15.35 2.83 20.42
N ASP A 251 15.53 3.74 21.36
CA ASP A 251 15.25 3.49 22.77
C ASP A 251 13.74 3.42 23.02
N GLY A 252 13.29 2.37 23.72
CA GLY A 252 11.87 2.17 24.01
C GLY A 252 11.04 1.63 22.84
N ALA A 253 11.66 1.31 21.69
CA ALA A 253 10.96 0.59 20.61
C ALA A 253 10.59 -0.83 21.05
N SER A 254 9.31 -1.16 21.00
CA SER A 254 8.77 -2.50 21.30
C SER A 254 7.83 -2.98 20.19
N GLY A 255 7.60 -4.30 20.12
CA GLY A 255 6.77 -4.91 19.08
C GLY A 255 7.42 -4.95 17.69
N ASP A 256 6.64 -5.35 16.70
CA ASP A 256 7.11 -5.55 15.31
C ASP A 256 6.84 -4.34 14.40
N ARG A 257 6.15 -3.32 14.90
CA ARG A 257 5.73 -2.14 14.13
C ARG A 257 5.78 -0.88 14.98
N SER A 258 6.09 0.24 14.34
CA SER A 258 6.07 1.56 14.96
C SER A 258 4.63 2.06 15.13
N PRO A 259 4.19 2.47 16.33
CA PRO A 259 2.90 3.13 16.50
C PRO A 259 2.96 4.52 15.86
N ILE A 260 1.86 4.95 15.23
CA ILE A 260 1.77 6.23 14.53
C ILE A 260 0.79 7.14 15.24
N THR A 261 1.25 8.25 15.81
CA THR A 261 0.39 9.28 16.37
C THR A 261 0.08 10.34 15.32
N GLY A 262 -1.15 10.86 15.30
CA GLY A 262 -1.55 11.82 14.26
C GLY A 262 -1.58 11.18 12.87
N ASN A 263 -2.20 10.01 12.73
CA ASN A 263 -2.20 9.19 11.52
C ASN A 263 -3.07 9.77 10.38
N ALA A 264 -2.71 10.97 9.93
CA ALA A 264 -3.20 11.66 8.75
C ALA A 264 -1.99 12.37 8.12
N MET A 265 -1.80 12.28 6.82
CA MET A 265 -0.64 12.86 6.14
C MET A 265 -0.88 12.97 4.64
N THR A 266 -0.11 13.76 3.91
CA THR A 266 -0.16 13.77 2.45
C THR A 266 0.25 12.41 1.87
N PRO A 267 -0.17 12.04 0.65
CA PRO A 267 0.24 10.78 0.03
C PRO A 267 1.76 10.63 -0.12
N THR A 268 2.45 11.75 -0.36
CA THR A 268 3.92 11.81 -0.41
C THR A 268 4.52 11.45 0.95
N MET A 269 4.05 12.08 2.04
CA MET A 269 4.53 11.77 3.39
C MET A 269 4.19 10.33 3.79
N ARG A 270 3.01 9.82 3.43
CA ARG A 270 2.63 8.42 3.67
C ARG A 270 3.62 7.46 3.00
N THR A 271 4.05 7.76 1.78
CA THR A 271 5.03 6.93 1.05
C THR A 271 6.38 6.95 1.75
N ALA A 272 6.88 8.13 2.12
CA ALA A 272 8.14 8.25 2.85
C ALA A 272 8.08 7.54 4.22
N LEU A 273 6.97 7.69 4.96
CA LEU A 273 6.75 7.00 6.23
C LEU A 273 6.80 5.49 6.07
N LEU A 274 6.01 4.92 5.15
CA LEU A 274 5.92 3.47 5.00
C LEU A 274 7.27 2.84 4.64
N GLU A 275 8.04 3.51 3.78
CA GLU A 275 9.35 3.02 3.40
C GLU A 275 10.36 3.09 4.54
N ILE A 276 10.45 4.24 5.21
CA ILE A 276 11.39 4.42 6.32
C ILE A 276 11.02 3.53 7.50
N ALA A 277 9.74 3.45 7.86
CA ALA A 277 9.26 2.55 8.91
C ALA A 277 9.47 1.07 8.55
N GLY A 278 9.33 0.69 7.28
CA GLY A 278 9.57 -0.69 6.84
C GLY A 278 11.05 -1.09 6.83
N MET A 279 11.96 -0.13 6.67
CA MET A 279 13.40 -0.38 6.62
C MET A 279 14.11 -0.22 7.97
N PHE A 280 13.66 0.73 8.79
CA PHE A 280 14.31 1.15 10.03
C PHE A 280 13.43 0.96 11.26
N GLY A 281 12.18 0.54 11.09
CA GLY A 281 11.33 0.22 12.23
C GLY A 281 11.77 -1.04 12.99
N PRO A 282 11.22 -1.27 14.19
CA PRO A 282 10.23 -0.42 14.86
C PRO A 282 10.85 0.83 15.51
N PHE A 283 10.15 1.96 15.43
CA PHE A 283 10.39 3.16 16.24
C PHE A 283 9.45 3.14 17.46
N PRO A 284 9.83 3.72 18.62
CA PRO A 284 8.94 3.84 19.78
C PRO A 284 7.64 4.57 19.43
N VAL A 285 7.70 5.63 18.61
CA VAL A 285 6.55 6.34 18.03
C VAL A 285 6.98 6.99 16.71
N ILE A 286 6.06 7.09 15.75
CA ILE A 286 6.17 8.02 14.61
C ILE A 286 5.08 9.08 14.76
N GLY A 287 5.48 10.33 14.99
CA GLY A 287 4.54 11.44 15.20
C GLY A 287 4.28 12.23 13.93
N CYS A 288 3.07 12.17 13.38
CA CYS A 288 2.70 12.84 12.13
C CYS A 288 1.77 14.04 12.37
N HIS A 289 0.57 14.06 11.80
CA HIS A 289 -0.28 15.25 11.80
C HIS A 289 -0.79 15.65 13.18
N ARG A 290 -0.63 16.94 13.50
CA ARG A 290 -1.13 17.58 14.71
C ARG A 290 -1.58 19.01 14.38
N SER A 291 -2.79 19.38 14.82
CA SER A 291 -3.39 20.70 14.59
C SER A 291 -3.13 21.69 15.74
N THR A 292 -2.51 21.24 16.82
CA THR A 292 -2.17 22.02 18.02
C THR A 292 -0.72 21.78 18.41
N GLY A 293 -0.08 22.76 19.08
CA GLY A 293 1.32 22.70 19.52
C GLY A 293 2.30 23.23 18.48
N ASP A 294 2.66 22.41 17.49
CA ASP A 294 3.58 22.76 16.40
C ASP A 294 2.96 22.43 15.03
N PRO A 295 2.02 23.26 14.53
CA PRO A 295 1.18 22.93 13.39
C PRO A 295 1.85 23.20 12.03
N GLN A 296 3.18 23.41 11.95
CA GLN A 296 3.90 23.76 10.72
C GLN A 296 3.68 22.74 9.57
N ASP A 297 4.70 21.99 9.19
CA ASP A 297 4.52 20.96 8.16
C ASP A 297 3.72 19.77 8.71
N HIS A 298 3.62 19.61 10.04
CA HIS A 298 2.74 18.64 10.67
C HIS A 298 1.25 18.96 10.52
N GLY A 299 0.83 20.23 10.62
CA GLY A 299 -0.59 20.60 10.48
C GLY A 299 -1.10 20.39 9.05
N ASP A 300 -0.20 20.55 8.07
CA ASP A 300 -0.47 20.23 6.67
C ASP A 300 -0.35 18.71 6.35
N GLY A 301 -0.01 17.88 7.33
CA GLY A 301 0.26 16.45 7.15
C GLY A 301 1.48 16.14 6.27
N ARG A 302 2.41 17.09 6.14
CA ARG A 302 3.63 16.95 5.34
C ARG A 302 4.86 16.53 6.14
N ALA A 303 4.75 16.43 7.46
CA ALA A 303 5.86 16.01 8.30
C ALA A 303 5.52 14.83 9.21
N CYS A 304 6.54 14.00 9.48
CA CYS A 304 6.54 13.01 10.54
C CYS A 304 7.88 12.99 11.27
N ASP A 305 7.80 12.79 12.59
CA ASP A 305 8.91 12.65 13.52
C ASP A 305 9.15 11.16 13.80
N PHE A 306 10.31 10.65 13.40
CA PHE A 306 10.73 9.27 13.65
C PHE A 306 11.53 9.25 14.96
N MET A 307 10.86 8.89 16.05
CA MET A 307 11.43 9.01 17.39
C MET A 307 12.55 7.99 17.62
N GLU A 308 13.68 8.43 18.13
CA GLU A 308 14.82 7.58 18.54
C GLU A 308 14.84 7.32 20.04
N SER A 309 14.08 8.08 20.83
CA SER A 309 13.87 7.89 22.27
C SER A 309 12.48 8.39 22.68
N THR A 310 12.11 8.15 23.94
CA THR A 310 10.80 8.56 24.49
C THR A 310 10.93 9.61 25.59
N GLY A 311 9.92 10.47 25.69
CA GLY A 311 9.78 11.44 26.79
C GLY A 311 10.79 12.60 26.75
N GLY A 312 11.25 13.00 25.56
CA GLY A 312 12.18 14.13 25.41
C GLY A 312 13.61 13.86 25.91
N ARG A 313 13.97 12.59 26.12
CA ARG A 313 15.28 12.19 26.65
C ARG A 313 16.32 12.06 25.55
N ALA A 314 17.58 12.30 25.87
CA ALA A 314 18.67 12.05 24.95
C ALA A 314 18.70 10.55 24.58
N PRO A 315 18.75 10.19 23.28
CA PRO A 315 18.87 8.79 22.88
C PRO A 315 20.24 8.21 23.24
N SER A 316 20.26 6.91 23.52
CA SER A 316 21.47 6.11 23.70
C SER A 316 22.38 6.19 22.48
N ALA A 317 23.65 5.85 22.64
CA ALA A 317 24.57 5.80 21.50
C ALA A 317 24.09 4.83 20.39
N GLY A 318 23.34 3.78 20.75
CA GLY A 318 22.73 2.86 19.79
C GLY A 318 21.61 3.53 18.99
N ALA A 319 20.68 4.20 19.66
CA ALA A 319 19.60 4.94 19.03
C ALA A 319 20.11 6.13 18.20
N GLN A 320 21.15 6.83 18.66
CA GLN A 320 21.79 7.89 17.87
C GLN A 320 22.37 7.38 16.55
N ARG A 321 23.05 6.22 16.56
CA ARG A 321 23.56 5.59 15.33
C ARG A 321 22.41 5.17 14.42
N HIS A 322 21.30 4.69 15.00
CA HIS A 322 20.10 4.37 14.25
C HIS A 322 19.53 5.60 13.54
N GLY A 323 19.29 6.70 14.27
CA GLY A 323 18.85 7.97 13.70
C GLY A 323 19.80 8.54 12.64
N ASP A 324 21.12 8.41 12.80
CA ASP A 324 22.11 8.80 11.78
C ASP A 324 21.91 8.02 10.46
N GLN A 325 21.50 6.75 10.53
CA GLN A 325 21.23 5.94 9.34
C GLN A 325 19.91 6.35 8.68
N VAL A 326 18.87 6.62 9.49
CA VAL A 326 17.56 7.10 9.01
C VAL A 326 17.73 8.45 8.29
N ALA A 327 18.37 9.43 8.93
CA ALA A 327 18.61 10.76 8.36
C ALA A 327 19.44 10.69 7.07
N ARG A 328 20.52 9.89 7.06
CA ARG A 328 21.34 9.68 5.86
C ARG A 328 20.55 9.05 4.72
N TYR A 329 19.70 8.07 5.02
CA TYR A 329 18.84 7.43 4.03
C TYR A 329 17.82 8.41 3.45
N ALA A 330 17.16 9.19 4.31
CA ALA A 330 16.20 10.21 3.92
C ALA A 330 16.83 11.23 2.96
N VAL A 331 18.01 11.77 3.32
CA VAL A 331 18.78 12.69 2.47
C VAL A 331 19.15 12.05 1.13
N ALA A 332 19.72 10.84 1.14
CA ALA A 332 20.16 10.15 -0.08
C ALA A 332 19.02 9.82 -1.04
N ASN A 333 17.78 9.72 -0.52
CA ASN A 333 16.59 9.38 -1.30
C ASN A 333 15.62 10.56 -1.44
N ALA A 334 16.01 11.77 -1.04
CA ALA A 334 15.08 12.88 -0.87
C ALA A 334 14.29 13.21 -2.14
N ARG A 335 14.96 13.24 -3.31
CA ARG A 335 14.31 13.46 -4.61
C ARG A 335 13.25 12.38 -4.93
N ARG A 336 13.54 11.12 -4.61
CA ARG A 336 12.65 9.99 -4.90
C ARG A 336 11.45 9.94 -3.96
N LEU A 337 11.66 10.32 -2.71
CA LEU A 337 10.64 10.31 -1.66
C LEU A 337 9.86 11.63 -1.54
N GLY A 338 10.20 12.62 -2.38
CA GLY A 338 9.59 13.95 -2.32
C GLY A 338 9.93 14.72 -1.04
N ILE A 339 11.05 14.40 -0.37
CA ILE A 339 11.47 15.05 0.87
C ILE A 339 11.99 16.45 0.53
N SER A 340 11.41 17.45 1.22
CA SER A 340 11.81 18.86 1.16
C SER A 340 13.02 19.11 2.05
N TYR A 341 12.94 18.65 3.30
CA TYR A 341 14.01 18.81 4.29
C TYR A 341 14.00 17.72 5.36
N VAL A 342 15.15 17.54 6.00
CA VAL A 342 15.37 16.64 7.14
C VAL A 342 16.02 17.43 8.26
N ILE A 343 15.55 17.26 9.50
CA ILE A 343 16.19 17.81 10.69
C ILE A 343 16.65 16.66 11.59
N TRP A 344 17.90 16.73 12.02
CA TRP A 344 18.49 15.75 12.93
C TRP A 344 19.66 16.35 13.70
N LYS A 345 19.73 16.12 15.02
CA LYS A 345 20.82 16.60 15.90
C LYS A 345 21.12 18.08 15.70
N GLN A 346 20.09 18.93 15.74
CA GLN A 346 20.18 20.39 15.59
C GLN A 346 20.77 20.86 14.24
N HIS A 347 20.69 20.02 13.21
CA HIS A 347 21.06 20.40 11.85
C HIS A 347 19.88 20.21 10.92
N ILE A 348 19.77 21.08 9.93
CA ILE A 348 18.78 20.99 8.87
C ILE A 348 19.47 20.74 7.52
N TRP A 349 19.00 19.74 6.80
CA TRP A 349 19.34 19.50 5.40
C TRP A 349 18.14 19.85 4.52
N ASN A 350 18.35 20.62 3.45
CA ASN A 350 17.29 21.01 2.51
C ASN A 350 17.61 20.56 1.09
N VAL A 351 16.61 20.08 0.36
CA VAL A 351 16.76 19.62 -1.04
C VAL A 351 17.22 20.72 -2.00
N ARG A 352 16.86 21.98 -1.73
CA ARG A 352 17.25 23.15 -2.53
C ARG A 352 18.66 23.66 -2.21
N GLY A 353 19.14 23.44 -0.99
CA GLY A 353 20.45 23.92 -0.52
C GLY A 353 21.57 22.88 -0.60
N GLY A 354 21.24 21.59 -0.77
CA GLY A 354 22.20 20.52 -1.02
C GLY A 354 23.03 20.04 0.18
N GLY A 355 23.06 20.76 1.30
CA GLY A 355 23.90 20.44 2.47
C GLY A 355 23.23 20.63 3.83
N TRP A 356 23.87 20.10 4.87
CA TRP A 356 23.48 20.29 6.27
C TRP A 356 23.93 21.66 6.77
N ARG A 357 23.08 22.32 7.55
CA ARG A 357 23.35 23.61 8.18
C ARG A 357 22.98 23.54 9.66
N PRO A 358 23.74 24.19 10.55
CA PRO A 358 23.37 24.27 11.97
C PRO A 358 22.06 25.06 12.11
N MET A 359 21.27 24.68 13.11
CA MET A 359 20.11 25.44 13.58
C MET A 359 20.48 26.21 14.84
N GLU A 360 19.70 27.25 15.13
CA GLU A 360 19.75 27.91 16.43
C GLU A 360 19.38 26.94 17.56
N ASP A 361 19.88 27.21 18.76
CA ASP A 361 19.43 26.50 19.95
C ASP A 361 18.02 26.95 20.33
N ARG A 362 17.09 26.00 20.32
CA ARG A 362 15.68 26.21 20.63
C ARG A 362 15.32 25.87 22.07
N GLY A 363 16.28 25.45 22.89
CA GLY A 363 16.14 25.36 24.34
C GLY A 363 15.77 23.97 24.90
N SER A 364 15.63 22.93 24.07
CA SER A 364 15.41 21.56 24.54
C SER A 364 15.88 20.48 23.56
N ILE A 365 16.09 19.25 24.05
CA ILE A 365 16.45 18.07 23.25
C ILE A 365 15.46 17.88 22.09
N THR A 366 14.16 17.93 22.38
CA THR A 366 13.11 17.74 21.39
C THR A 366 13.07 18.88 20.38
N GLN A 367 13.08 20.15 20.81
CA GLN A 367 13.04 21.28 19.87
C GLN A 367 14.31 21.35 19.00
N ASN A 368 15.43 20.86 19.50
CA ASN A 368 16.68 20.72 18.76
C ASN A 368 16.80 19.38 18.01
N HIS A 369 15.75 18.54 18.02
CA HIS A 369 15.68 17.29 17.24
C HIS A 369 16.83 16.31 17.54
N TYR A 370 17.22 16.21 18.80
CA TYR A 370 18.21 15.22 19.25
C TYR A 370 17.59 13.86 19.54
N ASP A 371 16.28 13.80 19.81
CA ASP A 371 15.52 12.60 20.16
C ASP A 371 14.69 12.03 18.99
N HIS A 372 14.64 12.69 17.84
CA HIS A 372 13.92 12.20 16.65
C HIS A 372 14.48 12.75 15.34
N VAL A 373 14.36 11.96 14.28
CA VAL A 373 14.58 12.44 12.90
C VAL A 373 13.29 13.03 12.38
N HIS A 374 13.26 14.34 12.14
CA HIS A 374 12.11 15.01 11.53
C HIS A 374 12.28 15.04 10.01
N ILE A 375 11.22 14.67 9.30
CA ILE A 375 11.20 14.65 7.83
C ILE A 375 9.97 15.39 7.36
N SER A 376 10.18 16.37 6.47
CA SER A 376 9.11 17.05 5.77
C SER A 376 9.19 16.81 4.26
N VAL A 377 8.03 16.67 3.62
CA VAL A 377 7.89 16.52 2.17
C VAL A 377 7.47 17.82 1.48
N LEU A 378 7.76 17.87 0.18
CA LEU A 378 7.34 18.95 -0.70
C LEU A 378 5.82 19.12 -0.67
N ARG A 379 5.38 20.38 -0.80
CA ARG A 379 3.97 20.74 -0.91
C ARG A 379 3.32 20.19 -2.18
#